data_AF-A0A947U6R2-F1
#
_entry.id   AF-A0A947U6R2-F1
#
_cell.length_a   1.000
_cell.length_b   1.000
_cell.length_c   1.000
_cell.angle_alpha   90.00
_cell.angle_beta   90.00
_cell.angle_gamma   90.00
#
_symmetry.space_group_name_H-M   'P 1'
#
loop_
_entity.id
_entity.type
_entity.pdbx_description
1 polymer ?
#
loop_
_entity_poly.entity_id
_entity_poly.type
_entity_poly.pdbx_seq_one_letter_code
_entity_poly.pdbx_strand_id
1 'polypeptide(L)'
;MPLRWLTTLGLMIGLQVAPASARTLQVELDFQHIGGLLPAAELDNMLASAQLRVDATYEPRWLIPGVTARRERTLPIGSKLLPILQQMELTEQQIARHGRTLSFSVNEKNPEHRGYTLATLQLFLPIVAGVGRPQPTLEVILPAVPETGLAQQYGLLSRQGSVELGIRLRYRWSDARGAMQQQTADCDEQVQIIDADHYRFRPSHSHAGLYRELASAVQSDPPSKAVAGQRSLQLIPPLPAELQGWQLSRHHLLQLQAGDTQVERLSLYATREVSAECQRGLSYEALFADGQLVEMEHNHSASGCTDETADNLWLTASWLNDGSLARLLSTQGQAGTRSWEAFTAAQPAACLNPDNPQSHQPEAAQLAMLEQQVASLQRLRRAFLEQ
;
A
#
# COMPACT_ATOMS: atom_id res chain seq x y z
N MET A 1 -43.43 17.89 60.33
CA MET A 1 -42.83 16.56 60.12
C MET A 1 -42.60 16.29 58.63
N PRO A 2 -41.42 16.63 58.06
CA PRO A 2 -41.10 16.30 56.66
C PRO A 2 -39.78 15.51 56.48
N LEU A 3 -39.21 14.95 57.55
CA LEU A 3 -37.87 14.34 57.50
C LEU A 3 -37.86 12.90 56.92
N ARG A 4 -39.03 12.25 56.78
CA ARG A 4 -39.14 10.86 56.31
C ARG A 4 -39.30 10.71 54.79
N TRP A 5 -39.50 11.80 54.05
CA TRP A 5 -39.64 11.76 52.58
C TRP A 5 -38.31 11.95 51.84
N LEU A 6 -37.33 12.62 52.46
CA LEU A 6 -36.01 12.86 51.85
C LEU A 6 -35.10 11.63 51.87
N THR A 7 -35.23 10.74 52.85
CA THR A 7 -34.44 9.51 52.92
C THR A 7 -34.87 8.47 51.88
N THR A 8 -36.15 8.41 51.53
CA THR A 8 -36.67 7.49 50.50
C THR A 8 -36.31 7.94 49.08
N LEU A 9 -36.19 9.26 48.85
CA LEU A 9 -35.72 9.79 47.57
C LEU A 9 -34.21 9.56 47.40
N GLY A 10 -33.42 9.66 48.48
CA GLY A 10 -31.99 9.36 48.46
C GLY A 10 -31.65 7.89 48.15
N LEU A 11 -32.55 6.95 48.49
CA LEU A 11 -32.41 5.53 48.20
C LEU A 11 -32.89 5.12 46.78
N MET A 12 -33.80 5.90 46.17
CA MET A 12 -34.22 5.71 44.76
C MET A 12 -33.28 6.39 43.76
N ILE A 13 -32.51 7.40 44.17
CA ILE A 13 -31.43 8.02 43.37
C ILE A 13 -30.11 7.23 43.52
N GLY A 14 -30.13 6.13 44.28
CA GLY A 14 -29.22 5.00 44.14
C GLY A 14 -29.47 4.26 42.81
N LEU A 15 -29.49 4.98 41.69
CA LEU A 15 -29.03 4.46 40.42
C LEU A 15 -27.60 4.01 40.70
N GLN A 16 -27.47 2.73 41.02
CA GLN A 16 -26.31 1.95 40.63
C GLN A 16 -26.22 2.09 39.11
N VAL A 17 -25.70 3.22 38.65
CA VAL A 17 -24.96 3.29 37.41
C VAL A 17 -23.78 2.40 37.71
N ALA A 18 -23.98 1.09 37.49
CA ALA A 18 -22.88 0.16 37.35
C ALA A 18 -21.89 0.91 36.45
N PRO A 19 -20.63 1.14 36.90
CA PRO A 19 -19.67 1.86 36.08
C PRO A 19 -19.75 1.19 34.72
N ALA A 20 -20.17 1.96 33.69
CA ALA A 20 -20.42 1.41 32.37
C ALA A 20 -19.18 0.57 32.04
N SER A 21 -19.36 -0.76 32.02
CA SER A 21 -18.24 -1.67 31.88
C SER A 21 -17.49 -1.21 30.65
N ALA A 22 -16.19 -0.92 30.81
CA ALA A 22 -15.40 -0.38 29.73
C ALA A 22 -15.55 -1.33 28.54
N ARG A 23 -16.11 -0.82 27.43
CA ARG A 23 -16.40 -1.64 26.26
C ARG A 23 -15.09 -2.17 25.73
N THR A 24 -15.12 -3.41 25.24
CA THR A 24 -13.95 -4.09 24.72
C THR A 24 -14.17 -4.38 23.24
N LEU A 25 -13.18 -4.04 22.44
CA LEU A 25 -13.11 -4.42 21.04
C LEU A 25 -12.43 -5.78 20.96
N GLN A 26 -13.13 -6.77 20.45
CA GLN A 26 -12.57 -8.05 20.07
C GLN A 26 -12.06 -7.95 18.63
N VAL A 27 -10.82 -8.38 18.42
CA VAL A 27 -10.15 -8.33 17.13
C VAL A 27 -9.70 -9.73 16.75
N GLU A 28 -10.05 -10.16 15.55
CA GLU A 28 -9.58 -11.40 14.93
C GLU A 28 -8.94 -11.07 13.58
N LEU A 29 -7.75 -11.59 13.34
CA LEU A 29 -6.98 -11.44 12.12
C LEU A 29 -6.64 -12.83 11.58
N ASP A 30 -7.12 -13.15 10.38
CA ASP A 30 -6.77 -14.39 9.69
C ASP A 30 -5.88 -14.09 8.48
N PHE A 31 -4.69 -14.70 8.48
CA PHE A 31 -3.63 -14.40 7.53
C PHE A 31 -3.60 -15.42 6.39
N GLN A 32 -3.53 -14.89 5.17
CA GLN A 32 -3.37 -15.65 3.96
C GLN A 32 -2.09 -15.18 3.27
N HIS A 33 -1.18 -16.13 3.00
CA HIS A 33 -0.10 -15.85 2.07
C HIS A 33 -0.70 -15.78 0.67
N ILE A 34 -0.57 -14.63 0.04
CA ILE A 34 -1.15 -14.38 -1.27
C ILE A 34 -0.04 -14.24 -2.31
N GLY A 35 1.10 -13.61 -1.99
CA GLY A 35 2.18 -13.44 -2.95
C GLY A 35 3.37 -12.66 -2.39
N GLY A 36 4.26 -12.29 -3.30
CA GLY A 36 5.50 -11.62 -2.94
C GLY A 36 6.64 -12.57 -2.57
N LEU A 37 7.77 -12.00 -2.14
CA LEU A 37 8.96 -12.73 -1.67
C LEU A 37 8.84 -13.14 -0.20
N LEU A 38 7.69 -13.73 0.17
CA LEU A 38 7.45 -14.27 1.50
C LEU A 38 7.19 -15.78 1.42
N PRO A 39 8.16 -16.63 1.80
CA PRO A 39 7.91 -18.06 1.92
C PRO A 39 6.80 -18.35 2.92
N ALA A 40 5.94 -19.34 2.64
CA ALA A 40 4.86 -19.72 3.55
C ALA A 40 5.35 -20.07 4.97
N ALA A 41 6.50 -20.74 5.08
CA ALA A 41 7.14 -21.05 6.36
C ALA A 41 7.63 -19.80 7.10
N GLU A 42 8.01 -18.74 6.38
CA GLU A 42 8.37 -17.47 6.99
C GLU A 42 7.14 -16.82 7.61
N LEU A 43 5.99 -16.78 6.91
CA LEU A 43 4.73 -16.29 7.49
C LEU A 43 4.38 -17.00 8.80
N ASP A 44 4.43 -18.34 8.81
CA ASP A 44 4.09 -19.11 10.01
C ASP A 44 5.05 -18.76 11.18
N ASN A 45 6.35 -18.53 10.90
CA ASN A 45 7.31 -18.06 11.89
C ASN A 45 7.03 -16.63 12.38
N MET A 46 6.61 -15.72 11.50
CA MET A 46 6.25 -14.33 11.86
C MET A 46 5.10 -14.33 12.87
N LEU A 47 4.06 -15.13 12.61
CA LEU A 47 2.86 -15.21 13.46
C LEU A 47 3.14 -15.93 14.80
N ALA A 48 4.04 -16.91 14.79
CA ALA A 48 4.47 -17.62 16.00
C ALA A 48 5.45 -16.81 16.86
N SER A 49 6.02 -15.72 16.34
CA SER A 49 7.06 -14.97 17.03
C SER A 49 6.55 -14.27 18.30
N ALA A 50 7.37 -14.33 19.35
CA ALA A 50 7.18 -13.56 20.58
C ALA A 50 7.43 -12.05 20.39
N GLN A 51 8.12 -11.66 19.32
CA GLN A 51 8.37 -10.25 18.98
C GLN A 51 7.19 -9.57 18.27
N LEU A 52 6.15 -10.34 17.91
CA LEU A 52 4.91 -9.80 17.39
C LEU A 52 4.26 -8.92 18.46
N ARG A 53 3.88 -7.70 18.05
CA ARG A 53 3.21 -6.74 18.92
C ARG A 53 2.08 -6.02 18.20
N VAL A 54 1.09 -5.57 18.97
CA VAL A 54 0.02 -4.70 18.49
C VAL A 54 0.06 -3.41 19.27
N ASP A 55 0.18 -2.28 18.57
CA ASP A 55 0.10 -0.97 19.20
C ASP A 55 -1.33 -0.44 19.07
N ALA A 56 -1.94 -0.14 20.22
CA ALA A 56 -3.20 0.55 20.32
C ALA A 56 -2.95 2.04 20.60
N THR A 57 -3.30 2.89 19.64
CA THR A 57 -3.18 4.34 19.78
C THR A 57 -4.50 4.93 20.21
N TYR A 58 -4.46 5.72 21.28
CA TYR A 58 -5.59 6.43 21.82
C TYR A 58 -5.44 7.93 21.61
N GLU A 59 -6.53 8.56 21.17
CA GLU A 59 -6.63 9.99 20.99
C GLU A 59 -7.46 10.64 22.10
N PRO A 60 -7.13 11.88 22.49
CA PRO A 60 -7.91 12.60 23.48
C PRO A 60 -9.25 13.04 22.90
N ARG A 61 -10.33 12.90 23.67
CA ARG A 61 -11.67 13.34 23.23
C ARG A 61 -11.77 14.87 23.08
N TRP A 62 -10.90 15.60 23.74
CA TRP A 62 -10.86 17.06 23.73
C TRP A 62 -9.43 17.55 23.60
N LEU A 63 -9.18 18.52 22.72
CA LEU A 63 -7.88 19.14 22.52
C LEU A 63 -7.71 20.33 23.45
N ILE A 64 -6.96 20.14 24.54
CA ILE A 64 -6.66 21.17 25.52
C ILE A 64 -5.16 21.50 25.39
N PRO A 65 -4.80 22.73 24.97
CA PRO A 65 -3.40 23.12 24.78
C PRO A 65 -2.56 22.87 26.03
N GLY A 66 -1.43 22.17 25.88
CA GLY A 66 -0.51 21.85 26.97
C GLY A 66 -0.94 20.70 27.89
N VAL A 67 -2.14 20.15 27.71
CA VAL A 67 -2.66 19.03 28.53
C VAL A 67 -2.88 17.79 27.66
N THR A 68 -3.66 17.92 26.59
CA THR A 68 -3.98 16.82 25.67
C THR A 68 -3.63 17.15 24.23
N ALA A 69 -3.16 18.38 23.95
CA ALA A 69 -2.73 18.79 22.63
C ALA A 69 -1.50 19.70 22.70
N ARG A 70 -0.59 19.56 21.73
CA ARG A 70 0.54 20.45 21.50
C ARG A 70 0.20 21.45 20.41
N ARG A 71 0.66 22.69 20.55
CA ARG A 71 0.44 23.75 19.56
C ARG A 71 1.66 23.84 18.64
N GLU A 72 1.46 23.59 17.35
CA GLU A 72 2.51 23.70 16.34
C GLU A 72 2.26 24.91 15.44
N ARG A 73 3.34 25.57 15.02
CA ARG A 73 3.27 26.70 14.08
C ARG A 73 3.15 26.15 12.65
N THR A 74 2.12 26.56 11.94
CA THR A 74 1.95 26.25 10.50
C THR A 74 2.21 27.53 9.72
N LEU A 75 3.18 27.51 8.81
CA LEU A 75 3.47 28.64 7.93
C LEU A 75 2.36 28.83 6.88
N PRO A 76 2.08 30.04 6.38
CA PRO A 76 2.73 31.31 6.74
C PRO A 76 2.12 32.03 7.96
N ILE A 77 0.82 31.84 8.27
CA ILE A 77 0.18 32.46 9.45
C ILE A 77 -0.86 31.49 10.01
N GLY A 78 -0.44 30.60 10.90
CA GLY A 78 -1.35 29.67 11.56
C GLY A 78 -0.71 28.92 12.72
N SER A 79 -1.57 28.34 13.54
CA SER A 79 -1.14 27.32 14.50
C SER A 79 -2.19 26.23 14.55
N LYS A 80 -1.75 24.97 14.51
CA LYS A 80 -2.65 23.82 14.65
C LYS A 80 -2.42 23.19 16.01
N LEU A 81 -3.50 22.75 16.66
CA LEU A 81 -3.40 21.85 17.80
C LEU A 81 -3.27 20.43 17.25
N LEU A 82 -2.19 19.75 17.63
CA LEU A 82 -2.01 18.33 17.39
C LEU A 82 -2.26 17.56 18.68
N PRO A 83 -3.02 16.46 18.66
CA PRO A 83 -3.25 15.65 19.85
C PRO A 83 -1.94 15.10 20.40
N ILE A 84 -1.83 15.02 21.72
CA ILE A 84 -0.78 14.23 22.39
C ILE A 84 -1.31 12.81 22.47
N LEU A 85 -0.83 11.90 21.63
CA LEU A 85 -1.32 10.52 21.57
C LEU A 85 -0.86 9.71 22.79
N GLN A 86 -1.67 8.73 23.20
CA GLN A 86 -1.28 7.71 24.18
C GLN A 86 -1.22 6.35 23.50
N GLN A 87 -0.14 5.61 23.71
CA GLN A 87 0.06 4.31 23.09
C GLN A 87 0.07 3.23 24.17
N MET A 88 -0.53 2.09 23.85
CA MET A 88 -0.49 0.88 24.66
C MET A 88 -0.06 -0.28 23.76
N GLU A 89 1.02 -0.94 24.14
CA GLU A 89 1.52 -2.12 23.44
C GLU A 89 0.87 -3.38 24.01
N LEU A 90 0.32 -4.23 23.15
CA LEU A 90 -0.08 -5.58 23.48
C LEU A 90 1.02 -6.54 23.03
N THR A 91 1.48 -7.37 23.97
CA THR A 91 2.58 -8.31 23.76
C THR A 91 2.10 -9.77 23.81
N GLU A 92 3.03 -10.71 23.65
CA GLU A 92 2.79 -12.15 23.45
C GLU A 92 1.63 -12.76 24.24
N GLN A 93 1.52 -12.49 25.54
CA GLN A 93 0.52 -13.11 26.42
C GLN A 93 -0.90 -12.61 26.19
N GLN A 94 -1.05 -11.43 25.59
CA GLN A 94 -2.33 -10.79 25.31
C GLN A 94 -2.86 -11.13 23.90
N ILE A 95 -2.04 -11.82 23.10
CA ILE A 95 -2.33 -12.19 21.71
C ILE A 95 -2.43 -13.71 21.62
N ALA A 96 -3.66 -14.21 21.53
CA ALA A 96 -3.91 -15.62 21.31
C ALA A 96 -3.66 -15.99 19.84
N ARG A 97 -2.95 -17.10 19.64
CA ARG A 97 -2.50 -17.59 18.32
C ARG A 97 -3.11 -18.96 18.05
N HIS A 98 -3.69 -19.13 16.87
CA HIS A 98 -4.23 -20.41 16.43
C HIS A 98 -3.98 -20.60 14.93
N GLY A 99 -2.91 -21.34 14.58
CA GLY A 99 -2.48 -21.48 13.19
C GLY A 99 -2.14 -20.11 12.59
N ARG A 100 -2.88 -19.70 11.56
CA ARG A 100 -2.74 -18.39 10.90
C ARG A 100 -3.68 -17.32 11.44
N THR A 101 -4.35 -17.59 12.56
CA THR A 101 -5.27 -16.64 13.17
C THR A 101 -4.65 -16.03 14.43
N LEU A 102 -4.72 -14.71 14.54
CA LEU A 102 -4.42 -13.95 15.74
C LEU A 102 -5.70 -13.38 16.32
N SER A 103 -5.84 -13.42 17.64
CA SER A 103 -6.96 -12.82 18.34
C SER A 103 -6.52 -12.10 19.61
N PHE A 104 -7.09 -10.92 19.85
CA PHE A 104 -6.80 -10.11 21.03
C PHE A 104 -7.98 -9.21 21.37
N SER A 105 -7.90 -8.53 22.51
CA SER A 105 -8.94 -7.59 22.96
C SER A 105 -8.33 -6.29 23.45
N VAL A 106 -8.96 -5.17 23.09
CA VAL A 106 -8.51 -3.82 23.45
C VAL A 106 -9.67 -3.05 24.06
N ASN A 107 -9.40 -2.25 25.09
CA ASN A 107 -10.42 -1.42 25.72
C ASN A 107 -10.75 -0.19 24.84
N GLU A 108 -12.00 0.25 24.83
CA GLU A 108 -12.40 1.51 24.17
C GLU A 108 -11.65 2.72 24.75
N LYS A 109 -11.44 2.71 26.07
CA LYS A 109 -10.78 3.79 26.80
C LYS A 109 -9.41 3.35 27.28
N ASN A 110 -8.46 4.28 27.25
CA ASN A 110 -7.14 4.03 27.80
C ASN A 110 -7.27 3.76 29.32
N PRO A 111 -6.72 2.64 29.86
CA PRO A 111 -6.83 2.30 31.28
C PRO A 111 -6.23 3.33 32.23
N GLU A 112 -5.15 3.99 31.80
CA GLU A 112 -4.39 4.95 32.59
C GLU A 112 -4.89 6.39 32.37
N HIS A 113 -5.46 6.67 31.21
CA HIS A 113 -5.89 8.01 30.80
C HIS A 113 -7.38 8.05 30.39
N ARG A 114 -8.29 8.23 31.35
CA ARG A 114 -9.75 8.19 31.16
C ARG A 114 -10.34 9.11 30.08
N GLY A 115 -9.61 10.15 29.67
CA GLY A 115 -10.02 11.12 28.63
C GLY A 115 -9.66 10.70 27.19
N TYR A 116 -9.06 9.53 27.03
CA TYR A 116 -8.55 9.03 25.76
C TYR A 116 -9.34 7.82 25.26
N THR A 117 -9.62 7.80 23.97
CA THR A 117 -10.40 6.77 23.27
C THR A 117 -9.59 6.13 22.17
N LEU A 118 -9.78 4.82 21.99
CA LEU A 118 -9.10 4.04 20.97
C LEU A 118 -9.38 4.65 19.59
N ALA A 119 -8.32 4.96 18.86
CA ALA A 119 -8.41 5.60 17.55
C ALA A 119 -7.94 4.64 16.45
N THR A 120 -6.77 4.02 16.63
CA THR A 120 -6.17 3.14 15.63
C THR A 120 -5.50 1.93 16.28
N LEU A 121 -5.39 0.88 15.48
CA LEU A 121 -4.63 -0.33 15.80
C LEU A 121 -3.59 -0.54 14.71
N GLN A 122 -2.38 -0.88 15.12
CA GLN A 122 -1.30 -1.23 14.22
C GLN A 122 -0.69 -2.55 14.67
N LEU A 123 -0.50 -3.46 13.72
CA LEU A 123 0.18 -4.72 13.95
C LEU A 123 1.61 -4.64 13.42
N PHE A 124 2.56 -5.09 14.22
CA PHE A 124 3.96 -5.19 13.84
C PHE A 124 4.35 -6.66 13.83
N LEU A 125 4.64 -7.18 12.63
CA LEU A 125 5.08 -8.54 12.42
C LEU A 125 6.61 -8.56 12.19
N PRO A 126 7.38 -9.29 13.01
CA PRO A 126 8.83 -9.39 12.80
C PRO A 126 9.11 -10.16 11.53
N ILE A 127 9.95 -9.64 10.63
CA ILE A 127 10.30 -10.26 9.36
C ILE A 127 11.82 -10.22 9.16
N VAL A 128 12.39 -11.22 8.48
CA VAL A 128 13.82 -11.20 8.18
C VAL A 128 14.10 -10.16 7.10
N ALA A 129 15.00 -9.22 7.37
CA ALA A 129 15.45 -8.24 6.38
C ALA A 129 16.11 -8.95 5.19
N GLY A 130 15.87 -8.44 3.98
CA GLY A 130 16.33 -9.07 2.76
C GLY A 130 16.04 -8.22 1.52
N VAL A 131 16.27 -8.79 0.34
CA VAL A 131 15.97 -8.12 -0.93
C VAL A 131 14.49 -7.75 -0.99
N GLY A 132 14.18 -6.47 -1.22
CA GLY A 132 12.81 -5.97 -1.24
C GLY A 132 12.10 -5.92 0.10
N ARG A 133 12.86 -6.02 1.20
CA ARG A 133 12.37 -5.97 2.58
C ARG A 133 13.23 -4.97 3.36
N PRO A 134 12.88 -3.67 3.30
CA PRO A 134 13.76 -2.59 3.78
C PRO A 134 13.90 -2.56 5.31
N GLN A 135 12.97 -3.16 6.05
CA GLN A 135 12.94 -3.13 7.51
C GLN A 135 12.67 -4.54 8.07
N PRO A 136 13.18 -4.86 9.28
CA PRO A 136 12.97 -6.15 9.94
C PRO A 136 11.57 -6.29 10.57
N THR A 137 10.65 -5.38 10.22
CA THR A 137 9.29 -5.37 10.72
C THR A 137 8.35 -5.02 9.58
N LEU A 138 7.30 -5.83 9.42
CA LEU A 138 6.16 -5.56 8.57
C LEU A 138 5.10 -4.82 9.39
N GLU A 139 4.86 -3.55 9.05
CA GLU A 139 3.82 -2.74 9.69
C GLU A 139 2.51 -2.91 8.92
N VAL A 140 1.46 -3.33 9.64
CA VAL A 140 0.10 -3.43 9.10
C VAL A 140 -0.78 -2.46 9.86
N ILE A 141 -1.11 -1.35 9.19
CA ILE A 141 -2.12 -0.41 9.68
C ILE A 141 -3.49 -1.06 9.50
N LEU A 142 -4.21 -1.26 10.60
CA LEU A 142 -5.56 -1.80 10.52
C LEU A 142 -6.56 -0.68 10.18
N PRO A 143 -7.64 -0.96 9.45
CA PRO A 143 -8.73 -0.03 9.20
C PRO A 143 -9.26 0.63 10.46
N ALA A 144 -9.92 1.76 10.25
CA ALA A 144 -10.56 2.52 11.32
C ALA A 144 -11.44 1.63 12.19
N VAL A 145 -11.35 1.84 13.50
CA VAL A 145 -12.14 1.08 14.46
C VAL A 145 -13.63 1.36 14.23
N PRO A 146 -14.51 0.35 14.21
CA PRO A 146 -15.95 0.53 14.03
C PRO A 146 -16.53 1.52 15.04
N GLU A 147 -17.56 2.22 14.61
CA GLU A 147 -18.44 2.90 15.56
C GLU A 147 -18.99 1.90 16.60
N THR A 148 -19.28 2.43 17.79
CA THR A 148 -19.72 1.60 18.91
C THR A 148 -20.98 0.81 18.59
N GLY A 149 -21.05 -0.45 19.02
CA GLY A 149 -22.19 -1.34 18.75
C GLY A 149 -22.19 -1.97 17.35
N LEU A 150 -21.23 -1.64 16.49
CA LEU A 150 -21.05 -2.29 15.20
C LEU A 150 -20.08 -3.48 15.25
N ALA A 151 -20.31 -4.38 14.30
CA ALA A 151 -19.53 -5.56 14.04
C ALA A 151 -19.14 -5.51 12.56
N GLN A 152 -17.84 -5.41 12.25
CA GLN A 152 -17.35 -5.18 10.90
C GLN A 152 -16.30 -6.21 10.50
N GLN A 153 -16.29 -6.55 9.22
CA GLN A 153 -15.31 -7.43 8.61
C GLN A 153 -14.68 -6.75 7.40
N TYR A 154 -13.37 -6.89 7.28
CA TYR A 154 -12.56 -6.32 6.22
C TYR A 154 -11.70 -7.38 5.53
N GLY A 155 -11.56 -7.25 4.22
CA GLY A 155 -10.46 -7.87 3.47
C GLY A 155 -9.37 -6.82 3.24
N LEU A 156 -8.15 -7.13 3.66
CA LEU A 156 -7.00 -6.23 3.60
C LEU A 156 -5.89 -6.85 2.76
N LEU A 157 -5.27 -6.01 1.93
CA LEU A 157 -4.03 -6.33 1.27
C LEU A 157 -2.92 -5.49 1.90
N SER A 158 -2.04 -6.12 2.67
CA SER A 158 -0.86 -5.47 3.24
C SER A 158 0.34 -5.69 2.34
N ARG A 159 1.00 -4.60 1.94
CA ARG A 159 2.15 -4.60 1.04
C ARG A 159 3.28 -3.80 1.64
N GLN A 160 4.44 -4.42 1.77
CA GLN A 160 5.67 -3.71 2.14
C GLN A 160 6.84 -4.24 1.31
N GLY A 161 7.38 -3.35 0.47
CA GLY A 161 8.32 -3.74 -0.57
C GLY A 161 7.75 -4.88 -1.41
N SER A 162 8.48 -6.00 -1.48
CA SER A 162 8.09 -7.19 -2.27
C SER A 162 7.19 -8.18 -1.53
N VAL A 163 6.77 -7.92 -0.29
CA VAL A 163 5.94 -8.84 0.50
C VAL A 163 4.46 -8.46 0.39
N GLU A 164 3.60 -9.44 0.12
CA GLU A 164 2.14 -9.25 0.07
C GLU A 164 1.41 -10.23 1.01
N LEU A 165 0.60 -9.68 1.93
CA LEU A 165 -0.25 -10.45 2.84
C LEU A 165 -1.74 -10.12 2.61
N GLY A 166 -2.54 -11.17 2.45
CA GLY A 166 -3.99 -11.08 2.53
C GLY A 166 -4.40 -11.24 3.99
N ILE A 167 -5.18 -10.32 4.52
CA ILE A 167 -5.60 -10.35 5.92
C ILE A 167 -7.11 -10.17 5.97
N ARG A 168 -7.80 -11.15 6.53
CA ARG A 168 -9.21 -10.99 6.90
C ARG A 168 -9.26 -10.47 8.33
N LEU A 169 -9.77 -9.27 8.50
CA LEU A 169 -9.92 -8.63 9.79
C LEU A 169 -11.38 -8.65 10.21
N ARG A 170 -11.65 -8.97 11.48
CA ARG A 170 -12.98 -8.90 12.08
C ARG A 170 -12.90 -8.11 13.38
N TYR A 171 -13.75 -7.10 13.47
CA TYR A 171 -13.93 -6.27 14.64
C TYR A 171 -15.32 -6.49 15.23
N ARG A 172 -15.38 -6.76 16.53
CA ARG A 172 -16.65 -6.85 17.27
C ARG A 172 -16.53 -6.14 18.61
N TRP A 173 -17.30 -5.08 18.79
CA TRP A 173 -17.49 -4.53 20.13
C TRP A 173 -18.28 -5.52 21.01
N SER A 174 -17.96 -5.57 22.30
CA SER A 174 -18.65 -6.44 23.26
C SER A 174 -20.16 -6.16 23.39
N ASP A 175 -20.62 -4.98 22.97
CA ASP A 175 -22.03 -4.61 22.90
C ASP A 175 -22.67 -4.80 21.50
N ALA A 176 -21.91 -5.20 20.49
CA ALA A 176 -22.40 -5.45 19.14
C ALA A 176 -23.13 -6.80 19.02
N ARG A 177 -24.47 -6.76 19.08
CA ARG A 177 -25.36 -7.95 18.99
C ARG A 177 -25.76 -8.32 17.56
N GLY A 178 -25.43 -7.50 16.58
CA GLY A 178 -25.78 -7.70 15.17
C GLY A 178 -24.91 -8.70 14.42
N ALA A 179 -25.27 -8.96 13.17
CA ALA A 179 -24.44 -9.69 12.22
C ALA A 179 -23.22 -8.85 11.81
N MET A 180 -22.16 -9.52 11.33
CA MET A 180 -21.00 -8.85 10.76
C MET A 180 -21.37 -8.12 9.47
N GLN A 181 -21.03 -6.84 9.40
CA GLN A 181 -21.13 -6.04 8.18
C GLN A 181 -19.83 -6.12 7.40
N GLN A 182 -19.89 -6.51 6.13
CA GLN A 182 -18.71 -6.59 5.29
C GLN A 182 -18.35 -5.23 4.69
N GLN A 183 -17.05 -4.96 4.66
CA GLN A 183 -16.44 -3.82 3.99
C GLN A 183 -15.14 -4.26 3.30
N THR A 184 -14.72 -3.49 2.30
CA THR A 184 -13.36 -3.52 1.77
C THR A 184 -12.66 -2.27 2.30
N ALA A 185 -11.51 -2.43 2.97
CA ALA A 185 -10.85 -1.30 3.62
C ALA A 185 -10.29 -0.28 2.62
N ASP A 186 -9.83 -0.78 1.48
CA ASP A 186 -9.42 0.00 0.32
C ASP A 186 -10.05 -0.64 -0.91
N CYS A 187 -10.44 0.18 -1.89
CA CYS A 187 -10.89 -0.29 -3.20
C CYS A 187 -9.70 -0.82 -4.02
N ASP A 188 -8.96 -1.78 -3.45
CA ASP A 188 -7.92 -2.51 -4.16
C ASP A 188 -8.61 -3.53 -5.07
N GLU A 189 -8.46 -3.36 -6.38
CA GLU A 189 -9.03 -4.25 -7.42
C GLU A 189 -8.62 -5.72 -7.23
N GLN A 190 -7.61 -5.97 -6.38
CA GLN A 190 -7.14 -7.31 -6.06
C GLN A 190 -7.84 -7.94 -4.87
N VAL A 191 -8.70 -7.22 -4.13
CA VAL A 191 -9.52 -7.78 -3.06
C VAL A 191 -10.98 -7.81 -3.51
N GLN A 192 -11.48 -9.01 -3.82
CA GLN A 192 -12.85 -9.21 -4.27
C GLN A 192 -13.66 -9.95 -3.21
N ILE A 193 -14.85 -9.46 -2.88
CA ILE A 193 -15.81 -10.17 -2.03
C ILE A 193 -16.37 -11.36 -2.83
N ILE A 194 -16.26 -12.58 -2.30
CA ILE A 194 -16.90 -13.77 -2.88
C ILE A 194 -18.28 -13.95 -2.25
N ASP A 195 -18.34 -13.94 -0.91
CA ASP A 195 -19.57 -14.11 -0.14
C ASP A 195 -19.43 -13.47 1.26
N ALA A 196 -20.40 -13.71 2.15
CA ALA A 196 -20.48 -13.16 3.50
C ALA A 196 -19.27 -13.48 4.40
N ASP A 197 -18.48 -14.50 4.08
CA ASP A 197 -17.30 -14.91 4.84
C ASP A 197 -16.01 -14.90 4.01
N HIS A 198 -16.06 -14.95 2.69
CA HIS A 198 -14.87 -15.17 1.88
C HIS A 198 -14.48 -13.94 1.04
N TYR A 199 -13.18 -13.69 0.99
CA TYR A 199 -12.54 -12.78 0.04
C TYR A 199 -11.64 -13.57 -0.90
N ARG A 200 -11.53 -13.11 -2.14
CA ARG A 200 -10.49 -13.52 -3.07
C ARG A 200 -9.44 -12.43 -3.14
N PHE A 201 -8.20 -12.80 -2.86
CA PHE A 201 -7.04 -11.97 -3.12
C PHE A 201 -6.44 -12.36 -4.47
N ARG A 202 -6.18 -11.39 -5.34
CA ARG A 202 -5.50 -11.59 -6.63
C ARG A 202 -4.05 -11.10 -6.49
N PRO A 203 -3.13 -11.98 -6.06
CA PRO A 203 -1.76 -11.56 -5.76
C PRO A 203 -1.06 -11.09 -7.02
N SER A 204 -0.24 -10.04 -6.91
CA SER A 204 0.65 -9.68 -8.00
C SER A 204 1.72 -10.76 -8.19
N HIS A 205 2.47 -10.68 -9.29
CA HIS A 205 3.70 -11.45 -9.43
C HIS A 205 4.61 -11.22 -8.21
N SER A 206 5.30 -12.27 -7.75
CA SER A 206 6.08 -12.31 -6.50
C SER A 206 7.18 -11.25 -6.36
N HIS A 207 7.56 -10.62 -7.47
CA HIS A 207 8.64 -9.65 -7.55
C HIS A 207 8.13 -8.23 -7.81
N ALA A 208 6.84 -8.04 -8.10
CA ALA A 208 6.22 -6.76 -8.44
C ALA A 208 6.67 -5.62 -7.51
N GLY A 209 6.60 -5.81 -6.20
CA GLY A 209 6.98 -4.80 -5.22
C GLY A 209 8.46 -4.36 -5.24
N LEU A 210 9.38 -5.13 -5.82
CA LEU A 210 10.77 -4.69 -6.03
C LEU A 210 10.87 -3.51 -6.99
N TYR A 211 9.90 -3.36 -7.89
CA TYR A 211 9.84 -2.25 -8.84
C TYR A 211 9.80 -0.88 -8.15
N ARG A 212 9.30 -0.76 -6.91
CA ARG A 212 9.35 0.53 -6.20
C ARG A 212 10.64 0.67 -5.38
N GLU A 213 11.03 -0.39 -4.69
CA GLU A 213 12.23 -0.41 -3.84
C GLU A 213 13.51 -0.12 -4.64
N LEU A 214 13.60 -0.65 -5.86
CA LEU A 214 14.77 -0.45 -6.73
C LEU A 214 14.79 0.94 -7.41
N ALA A 215 13.82 1.82 -7.16
CA ALA A 215 13.66 3.05 -7.95
C ALA A 215 14.75 4.06 -7.64
N SER A 216 15.05 4.23 -6.37
CA SER A 216 16.15 5.08 -5.91
C SER A 216 17.51 4.66 -6.49
N ALA A 217 17.71 3.36 -6.71
CA ALA A 217 18.93 2.79 -7.27
C ALA A 217 19.12 3.07 -8.76
N VAL A 218 18.11 3.58 -9.48
CA VAL A 218 18.21 3.91 -10.91
C VAL A 218 17.80 5.35 -11.24
N GLN A 219 17.21 6.09 -10.30
CA GLN A 219 16.78 7.48 -10.50
C GLN A 219 17.93 8.50 -10.47
N SER A 220 19.11 8.14 -9.95
CA SER A 220 20.32 8.98 -10.02
C SER A 220 21.26 8.42 -11.08
N ASP A 221 21.72 9.26 -12.00
CA ASP A 221 22.80 8.92 -12.93
C ASP A 221 24.08 9.69 -12.55
N PRO A 222 25.17 9.02 -12.15
CA PRO A 222 25.28 7.57 -11.91
C PRO A 222 24.61 7.16 -10.58
N PRO A 223 24.21 5.87 -10.44
CA PRO A 223 23.65 5.37 -9.19
C PRO A 223 24.64 5.59 -8.05
N SER A 224 24.18 6.23 -6.98
CA SER A 224 25.05 6.78 -5.92
C SER A 224 25.99 5.76 -5.23
N LYS A 225 25.76 4.44 -5.39
CA LYS A 225 26.69 3.35 -5.02
C LYS A 225 26.26 2.03 -5.66
N ALA A 226 27.22 1.28 -6.22
CA ALA A 226 27.01 -0.13 -6.55
C ALA A 226 26.84 -0.93 -5.24
N VAL A 227 25.70 -1.58 -5.07
CA VAL A 227 25.47 -2.52 -3.95
C VAL A 227 26.07 -3.87 -4.34
N ALA A 228 26.68 -4.58 -3.38
CA ALA A 228 27.22 -5.91 -3.64
C ALA A 228 26.15 -6.85 -4.24
N GLY A 229 26.51 -7.59 -5.29
CA GLY A 229 25.57 -8.47 -6.01
C GLY A 229 24.68 -7.77 -7.03
N GLN A 230 24.87 -6.46 -7.26
CA GLN A 230 24.21 -5.72 -8.33
C GLN A 230 25.15 -5.46 -9.51
N ARG A 231 24.63 -5.66 -10.71
CA ARG A 231 25.29 -5.27 -11.96
C ARG A 231 24.49 -4.16 -12.64
N SER A 232 25.21 -3.18 -13.13
CA SER A 232 24.67 -2.00 -13.81
C SER A 232 25.12 -2.04 -15.27
N LEU A 233 24.18 -1.95 -16.20
CA LEU A 233 24.44 -1.89 -17.64
C LEU A 233 23.85 -0.60 -18.22
N GLN A 234 24.56 0.05 -19.14
CA GLN A 234 24.14 1.30 -19.77
C GLN A 234 24.18 1.15 -21.28
N LEU A 235 23.19 1.62 -22.03
CA LEU A 235 23.26 1.61 -23.50
C LEU A 235 24.53 2.30 -24.04
N ILE A 236 25.23 1.61 -24.93
CA ILE A 236 26.39 2.13 -25.68
C ILE A 236 25.97 2.25 -27.16
N PRO A 237 26.41 3.30 -27.89
CA PRO A 237 26.16 3.40 -29.32
C PRO A 237 26.70 2.19 -30.11
N PRO A 238 26.02 1.77 -31.20
CA PRO A 238 24.84 2.38 -31.80
C PRO A 238 23.54 2.08 -31.05
N LEU A 239 22.68 3.10 -30.91
CA LEU A 239 21.40 2.95 -30.22
C LEU A 239 20.39 2.14 -31.06
N PRO A 240 19.48 1.38 -30.42
CA PRO A 240 18.36 0.73 -31.08
C PRO A 240 17.53 1.71 -31.94
N ALA A 241 16.93 1.21 -33.02
CA ALA A 241 16.18 2.03 -33.98
C ALA A 241 15.11 2.93 -33.33
N GLU A 242 14.42 2.42 -32.31
CA GLU A 242 13.39 3.14 -31.56
C GLU A 242 13.91 4.31 -30.71
N LEU A 243 15.21 4.35 -30.41
CA LEU A 243 15.88 5.43 -29.69
C LEU A 243 16.69 6.35 -30.61
N GLN A 244 16.68 6.12 -31.93
CA GLN A 244 17.37 7.01 -32.86
C GLN A 244 16.75 8.41 -32.85
N GLY A 245 17.60 9.43 -32.75
CA GLY A 245 17.18 10.84 -32.66
C GLY A 245 16.66 11.26 -31.28
N TRP A 246 16.68 10.36 -30.28
CA TRP A 246 16.42 10.72 -28.89
C TRP A 246 17.71 11.06 -28.15
N GLN A 247 17.64 12.09 -27.32
CA GLN A 247 18.69 12.41 -26.34
C GLN A 247 18.41 11.65 -25.05
N LEU A 248 19.24 10.64 -24.76
CA LEU A 248 19.15 9.86 -23.54
C LEU A 248 19.71 10.66 -22.35
N SER A 249 18.96 10.69 -21.25
CA SER A 249 19.41 11.30 -19.98
C SER A 249 19.33 10.33 -18.79
N ARG A 250 18.62 9.21 -18.96
CA ARG A 250 18.70 8.03 -18.07
C ARG A 250 18.62 6.79 -18.94
N HIS A 251 19.55 5.85 -18.81
CA HIS A 251 19.50 4.59 -19.54
C HIS A 251 20.27 3.50 -18.80
N HIS A 252 19.54 2.70 -18.04
CA HIS A 252 20.13 1.73 -17.14
C HIS A 252 19.35 0.42 -17.10
N LEU A 253 20.05 -0.71 -17.11
CA LEU A 253 19.52 -2.02 -16.73
C LEU A 253 20.26 -2.49 -15.47
N LEU A 254 19.55 -2.46 -14.34
CA LEU A 254 20.02 -3.02 -13.07
C LEU A 254 19.75 -4.52 -13.09
N GLN A 255 20.73 -5.35 -12.77
CA GLN A 255 20.55 -6.78 -12.53
C GLN A 255 20.89 -7.09 -11.07
N LEU A 256 20.04 -7.89 -10.42
CA LEU A 256 20.15 -8.29 -9.02
C LEU A 256 19.71 -9.75 -8.88
N GLN A 257 20.40 -10.52 -8.05
CA GLN A 257 19.94 -11.85 -7.65
C GLN A 257 19.03 -11.72 -6.41
N ALA A 258 17.79 -12.22 -6.50
CA ALA A 258 16.82 -12.27 -5.41
C ALA A 258 16.44 -13.73 -5.11
N GLY A 259 17.19 -14.38 -4.21
CA GLY A 259 17.07 -15.83 -4.02
C GLY A 259 17.57 -16.56 -5.26
N ASP A 260 16.74 -17.43 -5.84
CA ASP A 260 17.08 -18.18 -7.06
C ASP A 260 16.68 -17.44 -8.36
N THR A 261 15.99 -16.30 -8.25
CA THR A 261 15.52 -15.52 -9.40
C THR A 261 16.47 -14.38 -9.74
N GLN A 262 16.77 -14.23 -11.04
CA GLN A 262 17.45 -13.04 -11.55
C GLN A 262 16.41 -11.95 -11.81
N VAL A 263 16.53 -10.83 -11.11
CA VAL A 263 15.66 -9.66 -11.27
C VAL A 263 16.40 -8.60 -12.05
N GLU A 264 15.70 -7.98 -13.00
CA GLU A 264 16.25 -6.91 -13.81
C GLU A 264 15.32 -5.72 -13.81
N ARG A 265 15.85 -4.53 -13.57
CA ARG A 265 15.10 -3.28 -13.70
C ARG A 265 15.66 -2.45 -14.84
N LEU A 266 14.86 -2.27 -15.88
CA LEU A 266 15.13 -1.35 -16.97
C LEU A 266 14.58 0.02 -16.61
N SER A 267 15.40 1.05 -16.74
CA SER A 267 15.03 2.46 -16.57
C SER A 267 15.58 3.27 -17.73
N LEU A 268 14.70 3.94 -18.46
CA LEU A 268 15.06 4.78 -19.59
C LEU A 268 14.26 6.07 -19.54
N TYR A 269 14.95 7.19 -19.67
CA TYR A 269 14.35 8.51 -19.90
C TYR A 269 15.10 9.22 -21.02
N ALA A 270 14.33 9.69 -21.99
CA ALA A 270 14.83 10.31 -23.20
C ALA A 270 13.97 11.50 -23.59
N THR A 271 14.59 12.50 -24.21
CA THR A 271 13.88 13.64 -24.77
C THR A 271 14.23 13.83 -26.24
N ARG A 272 13.32 14.45 -26.98
CA ARG A 272 13.53 14.81 -28.38
C ARG A 272 12.94 16.17 -28.64
N GLU A 273 13.78 17.10 -29.06
CA GLU A 273 13.34 18.40 -29.54
C GLU A 273 12.74 18.22 -30.95
N VAL A 274 11.50 18.70 -31.12
CA VAL A 274 10.80 18.68 -32.41
C VAL A 274 10.81 20.08 -33.04
N SER A 275 10.69 21.11 -32.21
CA SER A 275 10.87 22.52 -32.56
C SER A 275 11.32 23.32 -31.32
N ALA A 276 11.64 24.60 -31.50
CA ALA A 276 12.05 25.48 -30.40
C ALA A 276 11.02 25.58 -29.24
N GLU A 277 9.75 25.28 -29.52
CA GLU A 277 8.65 25.33 -28.54
C GLU A 277 8.10 23.94 -28.20
N CYS A 278 8.41 22.90 -28.98
CA CYS A 278 7.87 21.55 -28.81
C CYS A 278 8.97 20.54 -28.46
N GLN A 279 8.85 19.98 -27.25
CA GLN A 279 9.70 18.91 -26.75
C GLN A 279 8.86 17.67 -26.45
N ARG A 280 9.36 16.50 -26.84
CA ARG A 280 8.78 15.21 -26.48
C ARG A 280 9.64 14.49 -25.45
N GLY A 281 8.98 13.81 -24.52
CA GLY A 281 9.59 12.96 -23.50
C GLY A 281 9.15 11.51 -23.69
N LEU A 282 10.08 10.59 -23.47
CA LEU A 282 9.86 9.15 -23.45
C LEU A 282 10.45 8.59 -22.16
N SER A 283 9.63 7.86 -21.39
CA SER A 283 10.06 7.15 -20.20
C SER A 283 9.61 5.70 -20.27
N TYR A 284 10.53 4.80 -19.94
CA TYR A 284 10.24 3.41 -19.63
C TYR A 284 10.83 3.06 -18.29
N GLU A 285 10.02 2.38 -17.49
CA GLU A 285 10.45 1.68 -16.30
C GLU A 285 9.85 0.29 -16.39
N ALA A 286 10.66 -0.75 -16.24
CA ALA A 286 10.19 -2.13 -16.31
C ALA A 286 10.95 -3.02 -15.36
N LEU A 287 10.25 -3.96 -14.73
CA LEU A 287 10.82 -5.04 -13.93
C LEU A 287 10.67 -6.36 -14.68
N PHE A 288 11.76 -7.10 -14.76
CA PHE A 288 11.79 -8.47 -15.24
C PHE A 288 12.24 -9.41 -14.13
N ALA A 289 11.69 -10.62 -14.12
CA ALA A 289 12.12 -11.74 -13.29
C ALA A 289 12.36 -12.94 -14.20
N ASP A 290 13.59 -13.48 -14.21
CA ASP A 290 14.02 -14.56 -15.10
C ASP A 290 13.66 -14.31 -16.58
N GLY A 291 13.71 -13.03 -16.99
CA GLY A 291 13.38 -12.57 -18.36
C GLY A 291 11.88 -12.37 -18.64
N GLN A 292 10.99 -12.79 -17.75
CA GLN A 292 9.56 -12.50 -17.82
C GLN A 292 9.30 -11.06 -17.35
N LEU A 293 8.46 -10.32 -18.07
CA LEU A 293 8.04 -8.98 -17.67
C LEU A 293 7.03 -9.08 -16.50
N VAL A 294 7.31 -8.35 -15.43
CA VAL A 294 6.60 -8.42 -14.14
C VAL A 294 5.74 -7.19 -13.90
N GLU A 295 6.32 -6.01 -14.13
CA GLU A 295 5.65 -4.72 -14.08
C GLU A 295 6.27 -3.80 -15.13
N MET A 296 5.46 -2.92 -15.68
CA MET A 296 5.95 -1.83 -16.52
C MET A 296 5.18 -0.54 -16.29
N GLU A 297 5.89 0.55 -16.53
CA GLU A 297 5.36 1.87 -16.74
C GLU A 297 5.98 2.48 -17.99
N HIS A 298 5.11 3.02 -18.83
CA HIS A 298 5.49 3.74 -20.02
C HIS A 298 4.81 5.11 -19.99
N ASN A 299 5.60 6.14 -20.24
CA ASN A 299 5.10 7.50 -20.37
C ASN A 299 5.67 8.10 -21.65
N HIS A 300 4.78 8.61 -22.49
CA HIS A 300 5.11 9.47 -23.60
C HIS A 300 4.44 10.81 -23.38
N SER A 301 5.22 11.89 -23.34
CA SER A 301 4.72 13.23 -23.08
C SER A 301 5.16 14.22 -24.15
N ALA A 302 4.34 15.25 -24.35
CA ALA A 302 4.62 16.37 -25.24
C ALA A 302 4.38 17.68 -24.49
N SER A 303 5.39 18.57 -24.48
CA SER A 303 5.28 19.90 -23.88
C SER A 303 5.47 20.98 -24.94
N GLY A 304 4.56 21.97 -24.94
CA GLY A 304 4.61 23.12 -25.86
C GLY A 304 4.33 22.77 -27.33
N CYS A 305 3.83 21.57 -27.59
CA CYS A 305 3.41 21.15 -28.92
C CYS A 305 1.96 21.61 -29.16
N THR A 306 1.73 22.36 -30.24
CA THR A 306 0.43 22.92 -30.63
C THR A 306 -0.42 21.95 -31.45
N ASP A 307 0.13 20.79 -31.82
CA ASP A 307 -0.57 19.77 -32.59
C ASP A 307 -1.65 19.09 -31.74
N GLU A 308 -2.85 18.92 -32.29
CA GLU A 308 -3.97 18.16 -31.69
C GLU A 308 -3.62 16.67 -31.44
N THR A 309 -2.48 16.19 -31.94
CA THR A 309 -1.94 14.84 -31.74
C THR A 309 -0.88 14.77 -30.63
N ALA A 310 -0.88 15.72 -29.68
CA ALA A 310 -0.08 15.63 -28.47
C ALA A 310 -0.63 14.52 -27.56
N ASP A 311 -0.48 13.28 -28.00
CA ASP A 311 -0.92 12.08 -27.29
C ASP A 311 0.04 11.85 -26.12
N ASN A 312 -0.24 12.57 -25.03
CA ASN A 312 0.27 12.20 -23.72
C ASN A 312 -0.34 10.84 -23.41
N LEU A 313 0.51 9.83 -23.37
CA LEU A 313 0.15 8.47 -23.04
C LEU A 313 0.87 8.10 -21.76
N TRP A 314 0.10 7.69 -20.78
CA TRP A 314 0.62 6.96 -19.64
C TRP A 314 0.00 5.57 -19.63
N LEU A 315 0.85 4.56 -19.42
CA LEU A 315 0.48 3.16 -19.42
C LEU A 315 1.20 2.47 -18.26
N THR A 316 0.43 1.82 -17.39
CA THR A 316 0.99 0.89 -16.39
C THR A 316 0.37 -0.47 -16.56
N ALA A 317 1.20 -1.50 -16.44
CA ALA A 317 0.75 -2.88 -16.48
C ALA A 317 1.51 -3.70 -15.46
N SER A 318 0.82 -4.67 -14.86
CA SER A 318 1.41 -5.67 -13.98
C SER A 318 0.86 -7.05 -14.29
N TRP A 319 1.66 -8.06 -14.03
CA TRP A 319 1.34 -9.46 -14.33
C TRP A 319 1.19 -10.30 -13.06
N LEU A 320 0.56 -11.45 -13.20
CA LEU A 320 0.53 -12.52 -12.20
C LEU A 320 1.73 -13.46 -12.40
N ASN A 321 1.98 -14.34 -11.43
CA ASN A 321 3.06 -15.34 -11.51
C ASN A 321 2.94 -16.30 -12.71
N ASP A 322 1.72 -16.54 -13.20
CA ASP A 322 1.48 -17.39 -14.38
C ASP A 322 1.70 -16.67 -15.72
N GLY A 323 2.09 -15.39 -15.69
CA GLY A 323 2.31 -14.55 -16.87
C GLY A 323 1.04 -13.97 -17.46
N SER A 324 -0.13 -14.19 -16.86
CA SER A 324 -1.35 -13.48 -17.25
C SER A 324 -1.36 -12.03 -16.74
N LEU A 325 -2.05 -11.16 -17.48
CA LEU A 325 -2.15 -9.74 -17.14
C LEU A 325 -3.01 -9.57 -15.88
N ALA A 326 -2.42 -8.99 -14.83
CA ALA A 326 -3.10 -8.71 -13.58
C ALA A 326 -3.89 -7.41 -13.68
N ARG A 327 -3.25 -6.36 -14.21
CA ARG A 327 -3.77 -5.01 -14.27
C ARG A 327 -3.24 -4.27 -15.50
N LEU A 328 -4.09 -3.42 -16.07
CA LEU A 328 -3.72 -2.44 -17.09
C LEU A 328 -4.43 -1.12 -16.78
N LEU A 329 -3.66 -0.04 -16.66
CA LEU A 329 -4.21 1.31 -16.60
C LEU A 329 -3.59 2.12 -17.72
N SER A 330 -4.43 2.87 -18.44
CA SER A 330 -3.97 3.80 -19.45
C SER A 330 -4.72 5.12 -19.33
N THR A 331 -3.99 6.22 -19.45
CA THR A 331 -4.58 7.55 -19.60
C THR A 331 -4.05 8.19 -20.88
N GLN A 332 -4.97 8.75 -21.66
CA GLN A 332 -4.68 9.50 -22.89
C GLN A 332 -5.21 10.93 -22.74
N GLY A 333 -4.42 11.93 -23.16
CA GLY A 333 -4.89 13.32 -23.31
C GLY A 333 -4.32 14.31 -22.29
N GLN A 334 -4.89 14.43 -21.08
CA GLN A 334 -4.52 15.50 -20.16
C GLN A 334 -3.29 15.17 -19.30
N ALA A 335 -2.22 15.92 -19.55
CA ALA A 335 -0.97 15.88 -18.79
C ALA A 335 -1.22 15.98 -17.29
N GLY A 336 -0.86 14.93 -16.55
CA GLY A 336 -0.54 15.05 -15.14
C GLY A 336 0.62 16.05 -15.02
N THR A 337 0.29 17.26 -14.58
CA THR A 337 1.29 18.31 -14.32
C THR A 337 2.15 17.85 -13.14
N ARG A 338 3.47 17.92 -13.33
CA ARG A 338 4.57 17.52 -12.41
C ARG A 338 4.90 16.02 -12.40
N SER A 339 5.68 15.66 -13.40
CA SER A 339 6.27 14.36 -13.70
C SER A 339 7.36 13.87 -12.72
N TRP A 340 7.31 14.22 -11.43
CA TRP A 340 8.14 13.60 -10.40
C TRP A 340 7.42 13.46 -9.04
N GLU A 341 6.42 14.30 -8.73
CA GLU A 341 5.66 14.22 -7.47
C GLU A 341 4.37 13.38 -7.59
N ALA A 342 3.81 13.22 -8.80
CA ALA A 342 2.74 12.24 -9.05
C ALA A 342 3.24 10.78 -8.96
N PHE A 343 4.56 10.56 -8.99
CA PHE A 343 5.20 9.25 -8.92
C PHE A 343 5.13 8.60 -7.54
N THR A 344 4.71 9.32 -6.50
CA THR A 344 4.49 8.80 -5.14
C THR A 344 3.04 8.88 -4.66
N ALA A 345 2.13 9.50 -5.40
CA ALA A 345 0.76 9.71 -4.96
C ALA A 345 -0.21 9.86 -6.13
N ALA A 346 -0.57 8.74 -6.75
CA ALA A 346 -1.82 8.65 -7.52
C ALA A 346 -2.48 7.31 -7.21
N GLN A 347 -3.19 7.26 -6.08
CA GLN A 347 -4.29 6.30 -5.91
C GLN A 347 -5.31 6.57 -7.04
N PRO A 348 -5.86 5.55 -7.70
CA PRO A 348 -6.98 5.76 -8.61
C PRO A 348 -8.14 6.37 -7.81
N ALA A 349 -8.56 7.55 -8.24
CA ALA A 349 -9.67 8.28 -7.66
C ALA A 349 -10.95 7.43 -7.77
N ALA A 350 -11.59 7.22 -6.62
CA ALA A 350 -12.95 6.71 -6.47
C ALA A 350 -13.18 5.28 -6.98
N CYS A 351 -13.49 4.41 -6.04
CA CYS A 351 -14.36 3.25 -6.21
C CYS A 351 -15.47 3.55 -7.24
N LEU A 352 -15.34 3.05 -8.46
CA LEU A 352 -16.37 3.21 -9.48
C LEU A 352 -17.29 1.99 -9.48
N ASN A 353 -18.36 2.17 -8.71
CA ASN A 353 -19.67 1.53 -8.79
C ASN A 353 -19.74 -0.03 -8.65
N PRO A 354 -20.19 -0.57 -7.49
CA PRO A 354 -20.42 -2.02 -7.33
C PRO A 354 -21.50 -2.60 -8.26
N ASP A 355 -22.27 -1.75 -8.95
CA ASP A 355 -23.31 -2.17 -9.91
C ASP A 355 -22.79 -2.35 -11.36
N ASN A 356 -21.49 -2.21 -11.63
CA ASN A 356 -20.97 -2.39 -12.99
C ASN A 356 -19.75 -3.34 -13.07
N PRO A 357 -19.97 -4.67 -13.10
CA PRO A 357 -18.89 -5.66 -13.26
C PRO A 357 -18.21 -5.66 -14.65
N GLN A 358 -18.57 -4.73 -15.56
CA GLN A 358 -18.00 -4.67 -16.91
C GLN A 358 -16.75 -3.78 -17.06
N SER A 359 -16.24 -3.12 -16.01
CA SER A 359 -15.19 -2.09 -16.14
C SER A 359 -13.72 -2.60 -16.22
N HIS A 360 -13.46 -3.91 -16.27
CA HIS A 360 -12.08 -4.41 -16.09
C HIS A 360 -11.50 -5.24 -17.24
N GLN A 361 -12.19 -5.36 -18.37
CA GLN A 361 -11.54 -5.93 -19.56
C GLN A 361 -10.89 -4.82 -20.37
N PRO A 362 -9.54 -4.83 -20.50
CA PRO A 362 -8.87 -3.84 -21.33
C PRO A 362 -9.39 -3.95 -22.77
N GLU A 363 -9.71 -2.81 -23.36
CA GLU A 363 -10.23 -2.76 -24.73
C GLU A 363 -9.19 -3.35 -25.70
N ALA A 364 -9.64 -3.92 -26.83
CA ALA A 364 -8.75 -4.55 -27.80
C ALA A 364 -7.62 -3.61 -28.27
N ALA A 365 -7.90 -2.31 -28.38
CA ALA A 365 -6.90 -1.29 -28.72
C ALA A 365 -5.83 -1.11 -27.62
N GLN A 366 -6.23 -1.16 -26.34
CA GLN A 366 -5.31 -1.07 -25.21
C GLN A 366 -4.41 -2.30 -25.10
N LEU A 367 -4.96 -3.48 -25.39
CA LEU A 367 -4.19 -4.73 -25.45
C LEU A 367 -3.17 -4.71 -26.60
N ALA A 368 -3.57 -4.30 -27.80
CA ALA A 368 -2.65 -4.20 -28.94
C ALA A 368 -1.52 -3.18 -28.66
N MET A 369 -1.86 -2.05 -28.04
CA MET A 369 -0.87 -1.07 -27.60
C MET A 369 0.09 -1.67 -26.56
N LEU A 370 -0.42 -2.39 -25.56
CA LEU A 370 0.40 -3.07 -24.56
C LEU A 370 1.36 -4.07 -25.23
N GLU A 371 0.87 -4.92 -26.13
CA GLU A 371 1.70 -5.89 -26.87
C GLU A 371 2.86 -5.20 -27.63
N GLN A 372 2.57 -4.07 -28.27
CA GLN A 372 3.61 -3.27 -28.93
C GLN A 372 4.64 -2.74 -27.93
N GLN A 373 4.22 -2.22 -26.78
CA GLN A 373 5.14 -1.72 -25.76
C GLN A 373 5.98 -2.83 -25.12
N VAL A 374 5.38 -3.99 -24.85
CA VAL A 374 6.08 -5.18 -24.34
C VAL A 374 7.15 -5.63 -25.33
N ALA A 375 6.85 -5.65 -26.64
CA ALA A 375 7.81 -6.00 -27.67
C ALA A 375 8.99 -5.01 -27.74
N SER A 376 8.72 -3.70 -27.60
CA SER A 376 9.75 -2.66 -27.54
C SER A 376 10.65 -2.81 -26.31
N LEU A 377 10.05 -2.97 -25.12
CA LEU A 377 10.79 -3.22 -23.87
C LEU A 377 11.71 -4.45 -23.96
N GLN A 378 11.24 -5.54 -24.59
CA GLN A 378 12.08 -6.74 -24.79
C GLN A 378 13.25 -6.47 -25.74
N ARG A 379 13.08 -5.66 -26.79
CA ARG A 379 14.19 -5.23 -27.67
C ARG A 379 15.18 -4.34 -26.92
N LEU A 380 14.70 -3.38 -26.13
CA LEU A 380 15.55 -2.52 -25.30
C LEU A 380 16.36 -3.35 -24.31
N ARG A 381 15.69 -4.24 -23.56
CA ARG A 381 16.33 -5.17 -22.62
C ARG A 381 17.47 -5.94 -23.31
N ARG A 382 17.23 -6.49 -24.49
CA ARG A 382 18.25 -7.21 -25.25
C ARG A 382 19.44 -6.32 -25.62
N ALA A 383 19.22 -5.09 -26.05
CA ALA A 383 20.28 -4.14 -26.37
C ALA A 383 21.15 -3.74 -25.16
N PHE A 384 20.62 -3.78 -23.94
CA PHE A 384 21.42 -3.64 -22.73
C PHE A 384 22.28 -4.88 -22.44
N LEU A 385 21.80 -6.07 -22.78
CA LEU A 385 22.45 -7.35 -22.46
C LEU A 385 23.52 -7.77 -23.48
N GLU A 386 23.42 -7.34 -24.73
CA GLU A 386 24.36 -7.68 -25.82
C GLU A 386 25.68 -6.88 -25.78
N GLN A 387 26.02 -6.28 -24.64
CA GLN A 387 27.20 -5.43 -24.45
C GLN A 387 28.45 -6.18 -24.00
#